data_AF-A0A9C7TGJ7-F1
#
_entry.id   AF-A0A9C7TGJ7-F1
#
_cell.length_a   1.000
_cell.length_b   1.000
_cell.length_c   1.000
_cell.angle_alpha   90.00
_cell.angle_beta   90.00
_cell.angle_gamma   90.00
#
_symmetry.space_group_name_H-M   'P 1'
#
loop_
_entity.id
_entity.type
_entity.pdbx_description
1 polymer ?
#
loop_
_entity_poly.entity_id
_entity_poly.type
_entity_poly.pdbx_seq_one_letter_code
_entity_poly.pdbx_strand_id
1 'polypeptide(L)'
;VIASDHAPHSPQEKALPLSEAPFGVVGLETTLGVSWTVLVEGGVLPPSELLAKLSLNPARILGVPGGRLTPGTPADLTVIDPEVEWTVDPESFRSKARNTPFAGRNLKGRVVMSVVSGSITYWKGTYRASSI
;
A
#
# COMPACT_ATOMS: atom_id res chain seq x y z
N VAL A 1 9.45 -3.37 10.95
CA VAL A 1 8.90 -2.66 9.77
C VAL A 1 7.91 -3.56 9.06
N ILE A 2 7.06 -3.03 8.20
CA ILE A 2 6.20 -3.81 7.28
C ILE A 2 6.53 -3.33 5.86
N ALA A 3 6.66 -4.25 4.92
CA ALA A 3 6.94 -3.97 3.52
C ALA A 3 6.09 -4.88 2.62
N SER A 4 5.82 -4.43 1.39
CA SER A 4 4.94 -5.15 0.46
C SER A 4 5.62 -6.29 -0.29
N ASP A 5 6.95 -6.23 -0.41
CA ASP A 5 7.75 -7.07 -1.31
C ASP A 5 7.10 -7.22 -2.70
N HIS A 6 6.63 -6.09 -3.25
CA HIS A 6 5.85 -6.07 -4.48
C HIS A 6 6.67 -6.61 -5.67
N ALA A 7 6.33 -7.82 -6.10
CA ALA A 7 7.01 -8.56 -7.16
C ALA A 7 5.99 -8.99 -8.24
N PRO A 8 5.74 -8.12 -9.24
CA PRO A 8 4.74 -8.37 -10.28
C PRO A 8 5.20 -9.44 -11.27
N HIS A 9 4.28 -10.33 -11.64
CA HIS A 9 4.49 -11.34 -12.68
C HIS A 9 3.28 -11.42 -13.59
N SER A 10 3.50 -11.83 -14.84
CA SER A 10 2.44 -12.04 -15.82
C SER A 10 1.56 -13.24 -15.43
N PRO A 11 0.30 -13.28 -15.88
CA PRO A 11 -0.57 -14.44 -15.71
C PRO A 11 0.04 -15.73 -16.26
N GLN A 12 0.76 -15.65 -17.39
CA GLN A 12 1.38 -16.80 -18.05
C GLN A 12 2.48 -17.40 -17.16
N GLU A 13 3.35 -16.57 -16.58
CA GLU A 13 4.39 -17.04 -15.65
C GLU A 13 3.79 -17.68 -14.40
N LYS A 14 2.69 -17.14 -13.88
CA LYS A 14 2.02 -17.67 -12.68
C LYS A 14 1.14 -18.90 -12.95
N ALA A 15 0.84 -19.21 -14.21
CA ALA A 15 0.08 -20.40 -14.61
C ALA A 15 0.95 -21.67 -14.69
N LEU A 16 2.28 -21.54 -14.60
CA LEU A 16 3.21 -22.66 -14.53
C LEU A 16 2.99 -23.49 -13.25
N PRO A 17 3.44 -24.77 -13.22
CA PRO A 17 3.47 -25.57 -12.00
C PRO A 17 4.19 -24.84 -10.86
N LEU A 18 3.81 -25.08 -9.60
CA LEU A 18 4.36 -24.38 -8.44
C LEU A 18 5.90 -24.45 -8.35
N SER A 19 6.50 -25.56 -8.81
CA SER A 19 7.95 -25.76 -8.85
C SER A 19 8.68 -24.91 -9.88
N GLU A 20 7.95 -24.36 -10.85
CA GLU A 20 8.49 -23.62 -12.00
C GLU A 20 8.03 -22.16 -12.03
N ALA A 21 6.85 -21.87 -11.49
CA ALA A 21 6.31 -20.51 -11.40
C ALA A 21 7.23 -19.62 -10.53
N PRO A 22 7.52 -18.39 -10.95
CA PRO A 22 8.40 -17.51 -10.19
C PRO A 22 7.75 -17.12 -8.85
N PHE A 23 8.58 -16.96 -7.82
CA PHE A 23 8.17 -16.37 -6.55
C PHE A 23 7.83 -14.90 -6.74
N GLY A 24 6.79 -14.44 -6.05
CA GLY A 24 6.40 -13.03 -6.10
C GLY A 24 4.90 -12.85 -6.31
N VAL A 25 4.38 -11.81 -5.67
CA VAL A 25 2.99 -11.35 -5.76
C VAL A 25 2.94 -9.82 -5.73
N VAL A 26 1.86 -9.26 -6.29
CA VAL A 26 1.59 -7.84 -6.12
C VAL A 26 0.88 -7.58 -4.78
N GLY A 27 1.51 -6.75 -3.94
CA GLY A 27 0.93 -6.32 -2.65
C GLY A 27 0.91 -4.83 -2.39
N LEU A 28 1.53 -3.98 -3.23
CA LEU A 28 1.68 -2.54 -2.96
C LEU A 28 0.33 -1.84 -2.70
N GLU A 29 -0.65 -2.05 -3.57
CA GLU A 29 -1.96 -1.39 -3.49
C GLU A 29 -2.84 -1.94 -2.35
N THR A 30 -2.56 -3.16 -1.86
CA THR A 30 -3.30 -3.80 -0.77
C THR A 30 -2.62 -3.68 0.59
N THR A 31 -1.36 -3.23 0.64
CA THR A 31 -0.51 -3.27 1.86
C THR A 31 -1.19 -2.60 3.05
N LEU A 32 -1.75 -1.40 2.87
CA LEU A 32 -2.44 -0.70 3.94
C LEU A 32 -3.71 -1.45 4.36
N GLY A 33 -4.61 -1.77 3.42
CA GLY A 33 -5.90 -2.38 3.74
C GLY A 33 -5.75 -3.74 4.42
N VAL A 34 -4.83 -4.59 3.94
CA VAL A 34 -4.54 -5.89 4.58
C VAL A 34 -3.99 -5.69 5.99
N SER A 35 -3.00 -4.81 6.14
CA SER A 35 -2.39 -4.57 7.45
C SER A 35 -3.37 -3.94 8.44
N TRP A 36 -4.22 -3.01 7.98
CA TRP A 36 -5.24 -2.37 8.81
C TRP A 36 -6.29 -3.39 9.26
N THR A 37 -6.87 -4.12 8.31
CA THR A 37 -7.91 -5.12 8.60
C THR A 37 -7.40 -6.21 9.55
N VAL A 38 -6.20 -6.74 9.31
CA VAL A 38 -5.70 -7.88 10.08
C VAL A 38 -5.07 -7.45 11.41
N LEU A 39 -4.33 -6.35 11.43
CA LEU A 39 -3.54 -5.96 12.62
C LEU A 39 -4.24 -4.90 13.47
N VAL A 40 -4.94 -3.94 12.87
CA VAL A 40 -5.63 -2.87 13.61
C VAL A 40 -7.02 -3.33 14.02
N GLU A 41 -7.89 -3.66 13.07
CA GLU A 41 -9.25 -4.14 13.40
C GLU A 41 -9.20 -5.47 14.15
N GLY A 42 -8.19 -6.31 13.88
CA GLY A 42 -7.92 -7.54 14.62
C GLY A 42 -7.37 -7.34 16.04
N GLY A 43 -7.11 -6.09 16.47
CA GLY A 43 -6.68 -5.76 17.83
C GLY A 43 -5.22 -6.10 18.16
N VAL A 44 -4.39 -6.43 17.16
CA VAL A 44 -2.98 -6.81 17.34
C VAL A 44 -2.09 -5.59 17.56
N LEU A 45 -2.39 -4.46 16.90
CA LEU A 45 -1.63 -3.22 16.97
C LEU A 45 -2.58 -2.01 17.00
N PRO A 46 -2.25 -0.94 17.75
CA PRO A 46 -2.93 0.34 17.56
C PRO A 46 -2.56 0.95 16.18
N PRO A 47 -3.41 1.83 15.61
CA PRO A 47 -3.14 2.48 14.33
C PRO A 47 -1.77 3.17 14.24
N SER A 48 -1.36 3.84 15.31
CA SER A 48 -0.08 4.56 15.38
C SER A 48 1.13 3.64 15.19
N GLU A 49 1.08 2.41 15.71
CA GLU A 49 2.15 1.44 15.53
C GLU A 49 2.20 0.88 14.11
N LEU A 50 1.05 0.62 13.50
CA LEU A 50 0.99 0.22 12.09
C LEU A 50 1.62 1.30 11.21
N LEU A 51 1.19 2.56 11.36
CA LEU A 51 1.73 3.68 10.59
C LEU A 51 3.23 3.86 10.84
N ALA A 52 3.69 3.72 12.09
CA ALA A 52 5.11 3.79 12.39
C ALA A 52 5.90 2.66 11.69
N LYS A 53 5.34 1.46 11.54
CA LYS A 53 5.99 0.33 10.84
C LYS A 53 5.98 0.49 9.31
N LEU A 54 5.04 1.25 8.75
CA LEU A 54 4.91 1.53 7.31
C LEU A 54 5.66 2.79 6.83
N SER A 55 5.89 3.79 7.68
CA SER A 55 6.48 5.07 7.28
C SER A 55 7.67 5.51 8.14
N LEU A 56 7.46 5.79 9.43
CA LEU A 56 8.46 6.34 10.34
C LEU A 56 9.70 5.45 10.47
N ASN A 57 9.51 4.17 10.76
CA ASN A 57 10.59 3.24 11.01
C ASN A 57 11.41 2.96 9.74
N PRO A 58 10.80 2.66 8.57
CA PRO A 58 11.56 2.56 7.32
C PRO A 58 12.40 3.81 7.02
N ALA A 59 11.81 5.01 7.11
CA ALA A 59 12.53 6.27 6.84
C ALA A 59 13.74 6.44 7.78
N ARG A 60 13.55 6.16 9.08
CA ARG A 60 14.62 6.20 10.08
C ARG A 60 15.73 5.19 9.81
N ILE A 61 15.39 3.97 9.41
CA ILE A 61 16.38 2.91 9.12
C ILE A 61 17.20 3.26 7.88
N LEU A 62 16.56 3.81 6.84
CA LEU A 62 17.22 4.20 5.59
C LEU A 62 17.95 5.54 5.67
N GLY A 63 17.72 6.34 6.73
CA GLY A 63 18.31 7.67 6.88
C GLY A 63 17.79 8.70 5.88
N VAL A 64 16.56 8.51 5.37
CA VAL A 64 15.92 9.40 4.39
C VAL A 64 14.95 10.37 5.06
N PRO A 65 14.72 11.56 4.49
CA PRO A 65 13.70 12.47 5.00
C PRO A 65 12.29 11.86 4.84
N GLY A 66 11.35 12.29 5.70
CA GLY A 66 9.96 11.84 5.68
C GLY A 66 9.60 10.91 6.85
N GLY A 67 8.47 10.20 6.71
CA GLY A 67 7.93 9.32 7.75
C GLY A 67 7.46 10.05 9.02
N ARG A 68 7.37 11.39 8.98
CA ARG A 68 6.98 12.27 10.09
C ARG A 68 6.19 13.46 9.56
N LEU A 69 5.31 14.00 10.39
CA LEU A 69 4.54 15.21 10.12
C LEU A 69 5.09 16.36 10.96
N THR A 70 6.20 16.94 10.50
CA THR A 70 6.90 18.01 11.22
C THR A 70 7.31 19.12 10.26
N PRO A 71 7.21 20.41 10.63
CA PRO A 71 7.69 21.49 9.78
C PRO A 71 9.14 21.28 9.32
N GLY A 72 9.42 21.57 8.04
CA GLY A 72 10.73 21.40 7.44
C GLY A 72 11.01 20.02 6.81
N THR A 73 10.09 19.05 6.90
CA THR A 73 10.17 17.79 6.15
C THR A 73 9.43 17.88 4.81
N PRO A 74 9.74 17.01 3.82
CA PRO A 74 8.95 16.91 2.60
C PRO A 74 7.46 16.75 2.89
N ALA A 75 6.62 17.42 2.10
CA ALA A 75 5.17 17.34 2.21
C ALA A 75 4.62 16.07 1.53
N ASP A 76 5.11 14.93 2.01
CA ASP A 76 4.66 13.59 1.60
C ASP A 76 3.60 13.11 2.59
N LEU A 77 2.34 13.17 2.17
CA LEU A 77 1.18 12.94 3.04
C LEU A 77 0.28 11.87 2.44
N THR A 78 -0.36 11.10 3.30
CA THR A 78 -1.41 10.15 2.91
C THR A 78 -2.59 10.35 3.84
N VAL A 79 -3.78 10.57 3.26
CA VAL A 79 -5.04 10.59 4.02
C VAL A 79 -5.68 9.22 3.89
N ILE A 80 -5.97 8.63 5.04
CA ILE A 80 -6.56 7.30 5.17
C ILE A 80 -7.94 7.51 5.77
N ASP A 81 -8.95 6.95 5.12
CA ASP A 81 -10.27 6.78 5.71
C ASP A 81 -10.32 5.38 6.35
N PRO A 82 -10.35 5.28 7.69
CA PRO A 82 -10.34 3.99 8.37
C PRO A 82 -11.65 3.24 8.21
N GLU A 83 -12.77 3.91 7.92
CA GLU A 83 -14.10 3.27 7.88
C GLU A 83 -14.49 2.75 6.50
N VAL A 84 -13.71 3.06 5.46
CA VAL A 84 -13.98 2.56 4.12
C VAL A 84 -13.72 1.07 4.05
N GLU A 85 -14.78 0.32 3.81
CA GLU A 85 -14.73 -1.08 3.40
C GLU A 85 -14.66 -1.20 1.88
N TRP A 86 -13.88 -2.17 1.40
CA TRP A 86 -13.72 -2.42 -0.03
C TRP A 86 -13.31 -3.86 -0.29
N THR A 87 -13.77 -4.40 -1.41
CA THR A 87 -13.33 -5.71 -1.89
C THR A 87 -12.12 -5.54 -2.81
N VAL A 88 -11.11 -6.37 -2.60
CA VAL A 88 -9.92 -6.40 -3.45
C VAL A 88 -10.29 -6.92 -4.84
N ASP A 89 -10.29 -6.02 -5.82
CA ASP A 89 -10.41 -6.35 -7.23
C ASP A 89 -9.05 -6.09 -7.92
N PRO A 90 -8.30 -7.15 -8.28
CA PRO A 90 -7.03 -6.99 -8.98
C PRO A 90 -7.19 -6.26 -10.31
N GLU A 91 -8.34 -6.36 -10.99
CA GLU A 91 -8.53 -5.72 -12.29
C GLU A 91 -8.54 -4.19 -12.20
N SER A 92 -8.90 -3.66 -11.03
CA SER A 92 -8.84 -2.22 -10.71
C SER A 92 -7.43 -1.71 -10.39
N PHE A 93 -6.43 -2.59 -10.28
CA PHE A 93 -5.08 -2.19 -9.89
C PHE A 93 -4.39 -1.35 -10.96
N ARG A 94 -3.64 -0.34 -10.49
CA ARG A 94 -2.75 0.47 -11.33
C ARG A 94 -1.48 -0.30 -11.71
N SER A 95 -1.06 -1.28 -10.90
CA SER A 95 -0.01 -2.23 -11.29
C SER A 95 -0.34 -2.89 -12.64
N LYS A 96 0.70 -3.28 -13.40
CA LYS A 96 0.51 -4.02 -14.66
C LYS A 96 0.09 -5.47 -14.43
N ALA A 97 0.36 -6.01 -13.24
CA ALA A 97 0.09 -7.41 -12.91
C ALA A 97 -1.15 -7.56 -12.03
N ARG A 98 -1.68 -8.79 -11.99
CA ARG A 98 -2.91 -9.17 -11.28
C ARG A 98 -2.68 -10.30 -10.27
N ASN A 99 -1.44 -10.77 -10.14
CA ASN A 99 -1.05 -11.92 -9.31
C ASN A 99 -1.01 -11.58 -7.81
N THR A 100 -2.17 -11.36 -7.21
CA THR A 100 -2.31 -11.09 -5.78
C THR A 100 -3.08 -12.21 -5.08
N PRO A 101 -2.66 -12.66 -3.88
CA PRO A 101 -3.39 -13.66 -3.11
C PRO A 101 -4.61 -13.09 -2.37
N PHE A 102 -4.83 -11.77 -2.49
CA PHE A 102 -5.88 -11.06 -1.75
C PHE A 102 -7.15 -10.84 -2.57
N ALA A 103 -7.22 -11.29 -3.82
CA ALA A 103 -8.40 -11.13 -4.68
C ALA A 103 -9.69 -11.60 -3.99
N GLY A 104 -10.74 -10.77 -4.07
CA GLY A 104 -12.04 -11.06 -3.46
C GLY A 104 -12.12 -10.88 -1.94
N ARG A 105 -11.03 -10.54 -1.25
CA ARG A 105 -11.08 -10.26 0.20
C ARG A 105 -11.71 -8.90 0.46
N ASN A 106 -12.55 -8.83 1.49
CA ASN A 106 -13.05 -7.57 2.04
C ASN A 106 -12.01 -7.01 3.01
N LEU A 107 -11.62 -5.76 2.80
CA LEU A 107 -10.66 -5.03 3.60
C LEU A 107 -11.28 -3.72 4.10
N LYS A 108 -10.79 -3.23 5.23
CA LYS A 108 -11.14 -1.96 5.84
C LYS A 108 -9.90 -1.06 5.93
N GLY A 109 -10.13 0.25 5.88
CA GLY A 109 -9.08 1.26 5.81
C GLY A 109 -8.58 1.43 4.38
N ARG A 110 -8.76 2.64 3.81
CA ARG A 110 -8.37 2.93 2.43
C ARG A 110 -7.70 4.29 2.32
N VAL A 111 -6.66 4.37 1.47
CA VAL A 111 -6.09 5.65 1.07
C VAL A 111 -7.11 6.39 0.23
N VAL A 112 -7.42 7.63 0.60
CA VAL A 112 -8.35 8.51 -0.14
C VAL A 112 -7.65 9.71 -0.77
N MET A 113 -6.45 10.07 -0.30
CA MET A 113 -5.58 11.05 -0.92
C MET A 113 -4.11 10.71 -0.69
N SER A 114 -3.29 10.96 -1.70
CA SER A 114 -1.83 10.98 -1.58
C SER A 114 -1.27 12.31 -2.08
N VAL A 115 -0.32 12.85 -1.33
CA VAL A 115 0.43 14.07 -1.64
C VAL A 115 1.91 13.71 -1.69
N VAL A 116 2.61 14.15 -2.72
CA VAL A 116 4.06 13.98 -2.86
C VAL A 116 4.67 15.35 -3.11
N SER A 117 5.63 15.75 -2.27
CA SER A 117 6.27 17.07 -2.33
C SER A 117 5.27 18.23 -2.43
N GLY A 118 4.16 18.14 -1.70
CA GLY A 118 3.09 19.16 -1.67
C GLY A 118 2.10 19.11 -2.84
N SER A 119 2.29 18.20 -3.81
CA SER A 119 1.36 18.02 -4.94
C SER A 119 0.44 16.82 -4.72
N ILE A 120 -0.87 17.00 -4.90
CA ILE A 120 -1.84 15.91 -4.84
C ILE A 120 -1.65 15.00 -6.05
N THR A 121 -1.22 13.76 -5.84
CA THR A 121 -0.99 12.76 -6.90
C THR A 121 -2.13 11.75 -7.00
N TYR A 122 -2.92 11.59 -5.94
CA TYR A 122 -4.09 10.72 -5.90
C TYR A 122 -5.21 11.38 -5.09
N TRP A 123 -6.45 11.32 -5.58
CA TRP A 123 -7.64 11.81 -4.88
C TRP A 123 -8.87 10.97 -5.25
N LYS A 124 -9.43 10.27 -4.26
CA LYS A 124 -10.70 9.51 -4.35
C LYS A 124 -10.84 8.69 -5.65
N GLY A 125 -9.86 7.85 -5.94
CA GLY A 125 -9.85 6.98 -7.13
C GLY A 125 -9.22 7.60 -8.38
N THR A 126 -8.98 8.90 -8.40
CA THR A 126 -8.39 9.60 -9.54
C THR A 126 -6.91 9.85 -9.33
N TYR A 127 -6.08 9.31 -10.23
CA TYR A 127 -4.66 9.63 -10.31
C TYR A 127 -4.47 10.96 -11.06
N ARG A 128 -3.58 11.81 -10.55
CA ARG A 128 -3.18 13.05 -11.21
C ARG A 128 -1.76 12.87 -11.72
N ALA A 129 -1.51 13.30 -12.97
CA ALA A 129 -0.15 13.38 -13.47
C ALA A 129 0.63 14.36 -12.60
N SER A 130 1.76 13.92 -12.05
CA SER A 130 2.70 14.85 -11.43
C SER A 130 3.44 15.58 -12.55
N SER A 131 3.39 16.91 -12.54
CA SER A 131 4.12 17.77 -13.47
C SER A 131 5.61 17.84 -13.10
N ILE A 132 6.28 16.69 -13.04
CA ILE A 132 7.73 16.58 -12.83
C ILE A 132 8.39 16.33 -14.18
#